data_AF-A0A9D4K4X0-F1
#
_entry.id   AF-A0A9D4K4X0-F1
#
_cell.length_a   1.000
_cell.length_b   1.000
_cell.length_c   1.000
_cell.angle_alpha   90.00
_cell.angle_beta   90.00
_cell.angle_gamma   90.00
#
_symmetry.space_group_name_H-M   'P 1'
#
loop_
_entity.id
_entity.type
_entity.pdbx_description
1 polymer ?
#
loop_
_entity_poly.entity_id
_entity_poly.type
_entity_poly.pdbx_seq_one_letter_code
_entity_poly.pdbx_strand_id
1 'polypeptide(L)'
;MSILSFVTGGSVNKKKPVQENDVTQEPKKRNNDGTTDSPKKVIRKFKEEWMKSFAWLVTEQCEKDGLIMKCQWCANDGKTNVFATTGSNNYQKSALTRHEVHVDHVMVVNGRMAKAKKQTVQHIIEEHTEKVDSVNCESKTAQFRTLFFVANNGLPLDAHHGLIELQVCNSVYSFVFFFRYL
;
A
#
# COMPACT_ATOMS: atom_id res chain seq x y z
N MET A 1 1.00 -59.91 13.32
CA MET A 1 0.37 -60.22 14.63
C MET A 1 -0.32 -58.95 15.13
N SER A 2 -1.57 -59.12 15.55
CA SER A 2 -2.38 -58.30 16.47
C SER A 2 -2.68 -56.82 16.14
N ILE A 3 -3.76 -56.65 15.38
CA ILE A 3 -4.96 -55.86 15.69
C ILE A 3 -5.15 -55.43 17.16
N LEU A 4 -5.59 -54.18 17.36
CA LEU A 4 -6.67 -53.82 18.28
C LEU A 4 -7.32 -52.49 17.84
N SER A 5 -8.57 -52.61 17.40
CA SER A 5 -9.59 -51.55 17.26
C SER A 5 -10.34 -51.40 18.59
N PHE A 6 -11.02 -50.27 18.82
CA PHE A 6 -12.30 -50.03 19.55
C PHE A 6 -12.39 -48.51 19.84
N VAL A 7 -13.48 -47.74 19.90
CA VAL A 7 -14.89 -47.69 19.40
C VAL A 7 -15.61 -46.64 20.30
N THR A 8 -16.59 -45.91 19.75
CA THR A 8 -17.65 -45.08 20.40
C THR A 8 -17.21 -43.84 21.21
N GLY A 9 -17.80 -42.65 21.14
CA GLY A 9 -19.16 -42.23 20.78
C GLY A 9 -19.82 -41.56 21.99
N GLY A 10 -20.42 -40.35 21.85
CA GLY A 10 -21.40 -39.84 22.81
C GLY A 10 -21.29 -38.35 23.22
N SER A 11 -22.32 -37.59 22.85
CA SER A 11 -22.62 -36.19 23.19
C SER A 11 -23.50 -36.10 24.43
N VAL A 12 -23.29 -35.18 25.39
CA VAL A 12 -24.35 -34.58 26.24
C VAL A 12 -23.95 -33.19 26.80
N ASN A 13 -24.83 -32.23 26.53
CA ASN A 13 -25.14 -30.93 27.19
C ASN A 13 -24.82 -30.74 28.69
N LYS A 14 -24.42 -29.52 29.09
CA LYS A 14 -24.91 -28.85 30.32
C LYS A 14 -25.03 -27.31 30.16
N LYS A 15 -26.19 -26.79 30.55
CA LYS A 15 -26.57 -25.36 30.62
C LYS A 15 -26.09 -24.71 31.94
N LYS A 16 -25.66 -23.44 31.81
CA LYS A 16 -25.88 -22.20 32.62
C LYS A 16 -26.07 -22.25 34.16
N PRO A 17 -25.64 -21.18 34.85
CA PRO A 17 -26.66 -20.19 35.27
C PRO A 17 -26.34 -18.73 34.88
N VAL A 18 -27.38 -17.91 34.99
CA VAL A 18 -27.57 -16.49 34.64
C VAL A 18 -27.55 -15.64 35.92
N GLN A 19 -27.16 -14.36 35.84
CA GLN A 19 -27.92 -13.18 36.32
C GLN A 19 -27.28 -11.90 35.73
N GLU A 20 -27.93 -11.06 34.90
CA GLU A 20 -29.11 -10.18 35.10
C GLU A 20 -28.67 -8.82 35.71
N ASN A 21 -29.03 -7.59 35.30
CA ASN A 21 -29.79 -6.92 34.22
C ASN A 21 -29.42 -5.42 34.30
N ASP A 22 -29.63 -4.64 33.24
CA ASP A 22 -30.54 -3.49 33.35
C ASP A 22 -31.15 -3.18 31.97
N VAL A 23 -32.47 -3.08 31.97
CA VAL A 23 -33.39 -3.05 30.84
C VAL A 23 -34.34 -1.89 31.09
N THR A 24 -34.51 -1.03 30.09
CA THR A 24 -35.77 -0.28 29.96
C THR A 24 -36.41 -0.63 28.61
N GLN A 25 -37.32 -1.60 28.66
CA GLN A 25 -38.43 -1.81 27.72
C GLN A 25 -39.70 -1.25 28.40
N GLU A 26 -40.69 -0.74 27.68
CA GLU A 26 -41.82 -1.48 27.08
C GLU A 26 -42.88 -0.48 26.54
N PRO A 27 -43.98 -0.86 25.83
CA PRO A 27 -44.54 -2.21 25.70
C PRO A 27 -44.91 -2.69 24.29
N LYS A 28 -44.85 -4.03 24.11
CA LYS A 28 -45.51 -4.76 23.01
C LYS A 28 -46.79 -5.41 23.53
N LYS A 29 -47.95 -4.90 23.14
CA LYS A 29 -49.21 -5.65 23.18
C LYS A 29 -49.21 -6.67 22.03
N ARG A 30 -49.38 -7.94 22.36
CA ARG A 30 -49.69 -9.02 21.41
C ARG A 30 -51.18 -9.04 21.16
N ASN A 31 -51.61 -8.96 19.92
CA ASN A 31 -52.88 -9.52 19.46
C ASN A 31 -52.57 -10.34 18.19
N ASN A 32 -52.96 -11.61 18.23
CA ASN A 32 -53.09 -12.44 17.04
C ASN A 32 -54.32 -11.95 16.29
N ASP A 33 -54.13 -11.44 15.09
CA ASP A 33 -55.14 -11.57 14.05
C ASP A 33 -54.44 -11.75 12.70
N GLY A 34 -54.97 -12.67 11.90
CA GLY A 34 -54.40 -13.05 10.62
C GLY A 34 -54.60 -11.96 9.59
N THR A 35 -53.52 -11.32 9.16
CA THR A 35 -53.48 -10.67 7.86
C THR A 35 -52.04 -10.70 7.36
N THR A 36 -51.81 -11.32 6.22
CA THR A 36 -50.51 -11.39 5.54
C THR A 36 -50.09 -9.99 5.11
N ASP A 37 -49.33 -9.29 5.96
CA ASP A 37 -48.61 -8.07 5.57
C ASP A 37 -47.12 -8.40 5.52
N SER A 38 -46.63 -8.65 4.30
CA SER A 38 -45.21 -8.86 4.05
C SER A 38 -44.43 -7.62 4.53
N PRO A 39 -43.36 -7.76 5.34
CA PRO A 39 -42.65 -6.61 5.89
C PRO A 39 -42.12 -5.73 4.76
N LYS A 40 -42.55 -4.46 4.73
CA LYS A 40 -42.07 -3.45 3.77
C LYS A 40 -40.55 -3.44 3.76
N LYS A 41 -39.96 -3.75 2.61
CA LYS A 41 -38.50 -3.78 2.40
C LYS A 41 -37.94 -2.39 2.69
N VAL A 42 -37.16 -2.27 3.78
CA VAL A 42 -36.48 -1.01 4.13
C VAL A 42 -35.49 -0.68 3.02
N ILE A 43 -35.77 0.38 2.27
CA ILE A 43 -34.86 0.91 1.24
C ILE A 43 -33.71 1.61 1.97
N ARG A 44 -32.52 1.03 1.87
CA ARG A 44 -31.31 1.65 2.42
C ARG A 44 -30.82 2.73 1.45
N LYS A 45 -30.24 3.79 2.00
CA LYS A 45 -29.62 4.88 1.24
C LYS A 45 -28.11 4.85 1.44
N PHE A 46 -27.40 5.39 0.47
CA PHE A 46 -25.97 5.65 0.59
C PHE A 46 -25.67 6.59 1.77
N LYS A 47 -24.53 6.39 2.43
CA LYS A 47 -24.05 7.26 3.51
C LYS A 47 -22.71 7.88 3.10
N GLU A 48 -22.66 9.20 3.02
CA GLU A 48 -21.45 9.92 2.61
C GLU A 48 -20.26 9.69 3.56
N GLU A 49 -20.52 9.42 4.83
CA GLU A 49 -19.50 9.04 5.82
C GLU A 49 -18.65 7.84 5.40
N TRP A 50 -19.19 6.97 4.55
CA TRP A 50 -18.44 5.82 4.02
C TRP A 50 -17.30 6.24 3.11
N MET A 51 -17.39 7.37 2.40
CA MET A 51 -16.28 7.87 1.59
C MET A 51 -15.08 8.27 2.46
N LYS A 52 -15.31 8.68 3.72
CA LYS A 52 -14.24 8.95 4.69
C LYS A 52 -13.59 7.67 5.20
N SER A 53 -14.36 6.59 5.35
CA SER A 53 -13.86 5.31 5.85
C SER A 53 -13.20 4.47 4.76
N PHE A 54 -13.70 4.56 3.53
CA PHE A 54 -13.27 3.76 2.38
C PHE A 54 -12.77 4.71 1.29
N ALA A 55 -11.49 5.05 1.32
CA ALA A 55 -10.88 6.03 0.40
C ALA A 55 -10.93 5.62 -1.08
N TRP A 56 -11.24 4.35 -1.38
CA TRP A 56 -11.41 3.80 -2.72
C TRP A 56 -12.84 3.88 -3.27
N LEU A 57 -13.80 4.23 -2.41
CA LEU A 57 -15.23 4.22 -2.71
C LEU A 57 -15.63 5.50 -3.45
N VAL A 58 -16.24 5.33 -4.61
CA VAL A 58 -16.84 6.40 -5.41
C VAL A 58 -18.29 6.06 -5.71
N THR A 59 -19.10 7.07 -5.97
CA THR A 59 -20.49 6.89 -6.40
C THR A 59 -20.68 7.42 -7.81
N GLU A 60 -21.41 6.67 -8.64
CA GLU A 60 -21.76 7.07 -9.99
C GLU A 60 -23.27 7.00 -10.19
N GLN A 61 -23.83 7.89 -11.01
CA GLN A 61 -25.25 7.83 -11.36
C GLN A 61 -25.45 6.90 -12.55
N CYS A 62 -26.21 5.82 -12.37
CA CYS A 62 -26.64 4.92 -13.43
C CYS A 62 -28.11 5.18 -13.79
N GLU A 63 -28.43 5.21 -15.08
CA GLU A 63 -29.80 5.43 -15.56
C GLU A 63 -30.78 4.34 -15.09
N LYS A 64 -30.31 3.09 -14.98
CA LYS A 64 -31.15 1.93 -14.62
C LYS A 64 -31.26 1.71 -13.12
N ASP A 65 -30.14 1.83 -12.40
CA ASP A 65 -30.03 1.45 -10.99
C ASP A 65 -29.91 2.64 -10.03
N GLY A 66 -29.93 3.87 -10.54
CA GLY A 66 -29.70 5.08 -9.76
C GLY A 66 -28.24 5.19 -9.29
N LEU A 67 -28.04 5.71 -8.07
CA LEU A 67 -26.71 5.95 -7.52
C LEU A 67 -26.00 4.62 -7.18
N ILE A 68 -24.98 4.21 -7.91
CA ILE A 68 -24.23 2.98 -7.65
C ILE A 68 -22.90 3.28 -6.96
N MET A 69 -22.47 2.38 -6.08
CA MET A 69 -21.16 2.41 -5.45
C MET A 69 -20.13 1.64 -6.28
N LYS A 70 -18.96 2.23 -6.50
CA LYS A 70 -17.83 1.60 -7.19
C LYS A 70 -16.53 1.72 -6.41
N CYS A 71 -15.62 0.80 -6.70
CA CYS A 71 -14.25 0.87 -6.22
C CYS A 71 -13.36 1.40 -7.35
N GLN A 72 -12.95 2.65 -7.23
CA GLN A 72 -12.08 3.29 -8.21
C GLN A 72 -10.74 2.55 -8.33
N TRP A 73 -10.25 1.98 -7.22
CA TRP A 73 -8.97 1.29 -7.24
C TRP A 73 -9.03 0.00 -8.05
N CYS A 74 -10.05 -0.81 -7.83
CA CYS A 74 -10.27 -2.04 -8.59
C CYS A 74 -10.63 -1.75 -10.05
N ALA A 75 -11.38 -0.68 -10.33
CA ALA A 75 -11.68 -0.25 -11.70
C ALA A 75 -10.41 0.15 -12.46
N ASN A 76 -9.55 0.99 -11.86
CA ASN A 76 -8.30 1.44 -12.47
C ASN A 76 -7.31 0.29 -12.74
N ASP A 77 -7.34 -0.76 -11.92
CA ASP A 77 -6.48 -1.94 -12.06
C ASP A 77 -7.13 -3.06 -12.90
N GLY A 78 -8.27 -2.77 -13.55
CA GLY A 78 -8.95 -3.68 -14.47
C GLY A 78 -9.52 -4.95 -13.83
N LYS A 79 -9.91 -4.90 -12.54
CA LYS A 79 -10.52 -6.06 -11.88
C LYS A 79 -11.95 -6.30 -12.38
N THR A 80 -12.40 -7.55 -12.32
CA THR A 80 -13.72 -7.97 -12.81
C THR A 80 -14.78 -8.10 -11.71
N ASN A 81 -14.45 -7.72 -10.47
CA ASN A 81 -15.42 -7.75 -9.38
C ASN A 81 -16.56 -6.74 -9.58
N VAL A 82 -17.68 -6.99 -8.89
CA VAL A 82 -18.91 -6.18 -8.98
C VAL A 82 -18.65 -4.69 -8.73
N PHE A 83 -17.75 -4.35 -7.81
CA PHE A 83 -17.44 -2.95 -7.50
C PHE A 83 -16.60 -2.25 -8.57
N ALA A 84 -15.90 -2.99 -9.44
CA ALA A 84 -15.11 -2.44 -10.52
C ALA A 84 -15.90 -2.31 -11.83
N THR A 85 -16.77 -3.28 -12.13
CA THR A 85 -17.46 -3.38 -13.42
C THR A 85 -18.81 -2.69 -13.41
N THR A 86 -19.81 -3.32 -12.81
CA THR A 86 -21.20 -2.86 -12.81
C THR A 86 -21.48 -1.81 -11.73
N GLY A 87 -20.72 -1.84 -10.63
CA GLY A 87 -21.05 -1.16 -9.39
C GLY A 87 -22.10 -1.91 -8.57
N SER A 88 -22.25 -1.49 -7.31
CA SER A 88 -23.17 -2.08 -6.34
C SER A 88 -24.20 -1.06 -5.85
N ASN A 89 -25.48 -1.42 -5.91
CA ASN A 89 -26.57 -0.70 -5.24
C ASN A 89 -26.85 -1.22 -3.81
N ASN A 90 -26.03 -2.15 -3.31
CA ASN A 90 -26.18 -2.69 -1.97
C ASN A 90 -25.54 -1.76 -0.94
N TYR A 91 -26.31 -0.76 -0.48
CA TYR A 91 -25.87 0.18 0.56
C TYR A 91 -25.83 -0.49 1.95
N GLN A 92 -24.89 -1.40 2.13
CA GLN A 92 -24.57 -2.04 3.39
C GLN A 92 -23.08 -1.90 3.67
N LYS A 93 -22.74 -1.45 4.87
CA LYS A 93 -21.35 -1.38 5.32
C LYS A 93 -20.66 -2.75 5.26
N SER A 94 -21.38 -3.85 5.54
CA SER A 94 -20.87 -5.22 5.43
C SER A 94 -20.43 -5.58 4.00
N ALA A 95 -21.08 -5.05 2.96
CA ALA A 95 -20.67 -5.28 1.58
C ALA A 95 -19.33 -4.59 1.27
N LEU A 96 -19.15 -3.36 1.77
CA LEU A 96 -17.89 -2.61 1.64
C LEU A 96 -16.75 -3.28 2.41
N THR A 97 -16.98 -3.66 3.67
CA THR A 97 -15.99 -4.38 4.49
C THR A 97 -15.62 -5.73 3.87
N ARG A 98 -16.59 -6.46 3.29
CA ARG A 98 -16.31 -7.71 2.57
C ARG A 98 -15.47 -7.47 1.31
N HIS A 99 -15.74 -6.38 0.57
CA HIS A 99 -14.95 -6.02 -0.60
C HIS A 99 -13.50 -5.69 -0.23
N GLU A 100 -13.29 -4.91 0.84
CA GLU A 100 -11.98 -4.49 1.31
C GLU A 100 -11.04 -5.67 1.60
N VAL A 101 -11.57 -6.75 2.19
CA VAL A 101 -10.79 -7.97 2.49
C VAL A 101 -10.77 -8.97 1.34
N HIS A 102 -11.45 -8.69 0.22
CA HIS A 102 -11.51 -9.60 -0.92
C HIS A 102 -10.16 -9.62 -1.67
N VAL A 103 -9.78 -10.80 -2.17
CA VAL A 103 -8.48 -11.02 -2.84
C VAL A 103 -8.19 -9.99 -3.94
N ASP A 104 -9.17 -9.70 -4.80
CA ASP A 104 -9.00 -8.71 -5.87
C ASP A 104 -8.64 -7.32 -5.33
N HIS A 105 -9.30 -6.89 -4.25
CA HIS A 105 -9.04 -5.59 -3.64
C HIS A 105 -7.66 -5.59 -2.99
N VAL A 106 -7.36 -6.61 -2.18
CA VAL A 106 -6.07 -6.76 -1.50
C VAL A 106 -4.90 -6.77 -2.49
N MET A 107 -5.04 -7.44 -3.64
CA MET A 107 -4.01 -7.43 -4.68
C MET A 107 -3.77 -6.03 -5.24
N VAL A 108 -4.83 -5.24 -5.47
CA VAL A 108 -4.70 -3.85 -5.93
C VAL A 108 -4.02 -2.98 -4.89
N VAL A 109 -4.43 -3.11 -3.63
CA VAL A 109 -3.81 -2.36 -2.51
C VAL A 109 -2.33 -2.69 -2.40
N ASN A 110 -1.97 -3.98 -2.40
CA ASN A 110 -0.58 -4.42 -2.34
C ASN A 110 0.23 -3.92 -3.54
N GLY A 111 -0.34 -3.98 -4.75
CA GLY A 111 0.29 -3.46 -5.96
C GLY A 111 0.57 -1.96 -5.88
N ARG A 112 -0.37 -1.18 -5.32
CA ARG A 112 -0.19 0.26 -5.10
C ARG A 112 0.89 0.56 -4.06
N MET A 113 0.89 -0.15 -2.94
CA MET A 113 1.92 0.00 -1.90
C MET A 113 3.31 -0.37 -2.44
N ALA A 114 3.41 -1.41 -3.25
CA ALA A 114 4.66 -1.80 -3.89
C ALA A 114 5.15 -0.74 -4.89
N LYS A 115 4.26 -0.16 -5.70
CA LYS A 115 4.60 0.95 -6.61
C LYS A 115 5.09 2.19 -5.86
N ALA A 116 4.42 2.57 -4.78
CA ALA A 116 4.85 3.70 -3.94
C ALA A 116 6.26 3.48 -3.36
N LYS A 117 6.53 2.29 -2.83
CA LYS A 117 7.89 1.93 -2.34
C LYS A 117 8.94 1.97 -3.45
N LYS A 118 8.62 1.46 -4.64
CA LYS A 118 9.52 1.50 -5.79
C LYS A 118 9.86 2.94 -6.20
N GLN A 119 8.87 3.83 -6.19
CA GLN A 119 9.08 5.26 -6.48
C GLN A 119 10.01 5.92 -5.46
N THR A 120 9.84 5.64 -4.17
CA THR A 120 10.75 6.15 -3.13
C THR A 120 12.18 5.65 -3.32
N VAL A 121 12.36 4.35 -3.57
CA VAL A 121 13.69 3.77 -3.81
C VAL A 121 14.32 4.34 -5.08
N GLN A 122 13.54 4.49 -6.16
CA GLN A 122 14.01 5.07 -7.41
C GLN A 122 14.52 6.50 -7.21
N HIS A 123 13.76 7.34 -6.50
CA HIS A 123 14.18 8.71 -6.20
C HIS A 123 15.48 8.76 -5.39
N ILE A 124 15.64 7.88 -4.40
CA ILE A 124 16.86 7.80 -3.59
C ILE A 124 18.06 7.40 -4.48
N ILE A 125 17.87 6.41 -5.36
CA ILE A 125 18.92 5.97 -6.28
C ILE A 125 19.30 7.12 -7.23
N GLU A 126 18.33 7.78 -7.84
CA GLU A 126 18.55 8.90 -8.76
C GLU A 126 19.35 10.03 -8.09
N GLU A 127 18.94 10.44 -6.89
CA GLU A 127 19.64 11.46 -6.10
C GLU A 127 21.09 11.04 -5.78
N HIS A 128 21.32 9.77 -5.45
CA HIS A 128 22.67 9.27 -5.20
C HIS A 128 23.51 9.20 -6.48
N THR A 129 22.93 8.83 -7.62
CA THR A 129 23.65 8.79 -8.90
C THR A 129 24.07 10.18 -9.37
N GLU A 130 23.20 11.19 -9.25
CA GLU A 130 23.53 12.57 -9.62
C GLU A 130 24.69 13.13 -8.76
N LYS A 131 24.68 12.82 -7.45
CA LYS A 131 25.78 13.18 -6.54
C LYS A 131 27.09 12.49 -6.93
N VAL A 132 27.05 11.22 -7.29
CA VAL A 132 28.25 10.49 -7.73
C VAL A 132 28.78 11.05 -9.06
N ASP A 133 27.91 11.36 -10.02
CA ASP A 133 28.29 11.87 -11.34
C ASP A 133 28.88 13.29 -11.28
N SER A 134 28.28 14.18 -10.49
CA SER A 134 28.82 15.53 -10.24
C SER A 134 30.21 15.48 -9.60
N VAL A 135 30.37 14.65 -8.57
CA VAL A 135 31.65 14.43 -7.87
C VAL A 135 32.72 13.83 -8.81
N ASN A 136 32.34 12.88 -9.67
CA ASN A 136 33.24 12.30 -10.66
C ASN A 136 33.65 13.31 -11.76
N CYS A 137 32.72 14.19 -12.17
CA CYS A 137 32.98 15.24 -13.15
C CYS A 137 33.99 16.27 -12.62
N GLU A 138 33.83 16.70 -11.37
CA GLU A 138 34.75 17.63 -10.72
C GLU A 138 36.15 17.02 -10.55
N SER A 139 36.25 15.76 -10.13
CA SER A 139 37.52 15.04 -10.01
C SER A 139 38.26 14.93 -11.35
N LYS A 140 37.56 14.53 -12.43
CA LYS A 140 38.14 14.49 -13.77
C LYS A 140 38.58 15.87 -14.26
N THR A 141 37.78 16.90 -14.00
CA THR A 141 38.10 18.28 -14.36
C THR A 141 39.38 18.76 -13.67
N ALA A 142 39.55 18.45 -12.38
CA ALA A 142 40.77 18.76 -11.63
C ALA A 142 41.98 18.03 -12.25
N GLN A 143 41.83 16.74 -12.56
CA GLN A 143 42.91 15.95 -13.19
C GLN A 143 43.36 16.54 -14.54
N PHE A 144 42.41 16.94 -15.40
CA PHE A 144 42.72 17.56 -16.69
C PHE A 144 43.36 18.94 -16.53
N ARG A 145 42.92 19.76 -15.57
CA ARG A 145 43.53 21.07 -15.29
C ARG A 145 44.98 20.91 -14.82
N THR A 146 45.24 19.96 -13.94
CA THR A 146 46.58 19.67 -13.45
C THR A 146 47.48 19.11 -14.55
N LEU A 147 46.94 18.22 -15.39
CA LEU A 147 47.67 17.69 -16.55
C LEU A 147 48.03 18.80 -17.54
N PHE A 148 47.10 19.71 -17.81
CA PHE A 148 47.35 20.89 -18.62
C PHE A 148 48.44 21.78 -18.01
N PHE A 149 48.40 22.01 -16.70
CA PHE A 149 49.42 22.79 -15.99
C PHE A 149 50.81 22.15 -16.12
N VAL A 150 50.92 20.83 -15.96
CA VAL A 150 52.16 20.07 -16.12
C VAL A 150 52.73 20.27 -17.53
N ALA A 151 51.90 20.06 -18.56
CA ALA A 151 52.31 20.20 -19.95
C ALA A 151 52.70 21.65 -20.30
N ASN A 152 51.92 22.64 -19.85
CA ASN A 152 52.14 24.05 -20.18
C ASN A 152 53.42 24.62 -19.53
N ASN A 153 53.83 24.09 -18.37
CA ASN A 153 55.04 24.52 -17.68
C ASN A 153 56.26 23.64 -18.02
N GLY A 154 56.14 22.69 -18.95
CA GLY A 154 57.23 21.78 -19.33
C GLY A 154 57.67 20.84 -18.20
N LEU A 155 56.77 20.56 -17.26
CA LEU A 155 57.04 19.60 -16.19
C LEU A 155 56.96 18.17 -16.75
N PRO A 156 57.75 17.23 -16.19
CA PRO A 156 57.69 15.85 -16.62
C PRO A 156 56.34 15.24 -16.21
N LEU A 157 55.81 14.35 -17.07
CA LEU A 157 54.45 13.81 -16.94
C LEU A 157 54.27 12.96 -15.67
N ASP A 158 55.35 12.38 -15.16
CA ASP A 158 55.40 11.65 -13.89
C ASP A 158 55.07 12.53 -12.66
N ALA A 159 55.32 13.84 -12.74
CA ALA A 159 54.96 14.80 -11.70
C ALA A 159 53.44 15.01 -11.56
N HIS A 160 52.64 14.63 -12.56
CA HIS A 160 51.18 14.75 -12.53
C HIS A 160 50.57 14.05 -11.32
N HIS A 161 50.97 12.82 -11.03
CA HIS A 161 50.38 12.03 -9.96
C HIS A 161 50.58 12.67 -8.59
N GLY A 162 51.82 13.07 -8.26
CA GLY A 162 52.13 13.71 -6.99
C GLY A 162 51.45 15.07 -6.81
N LEU A 163 51.20 15.80 -7.91
CA LEU A 163 50.45 17.05 -7.86
C LEU A 163 48.95 16.83 -7.58
N ILE A 164 48.36 15.75 -8.10
CA ILE A 164 46.98 15.36 -7.76
C ILE A 164 46.88 15.00 -6.27
N GLU A 165 47.83 14.21 -5.74
CA GLU A 165 47.85 13.87 -4.31
C GLU A 165 47.97 15.13 -3.43
N LEU A 166 48.83 16.07 -3.81
CA LEU A 166 48.98 17.35 -3.11
C LEU A 166 47.68 18.17 -3.10
N GLN A 167 46.94 18.18 -4.21
CA GLN A 167 45.64 18.86 -4.30
C GLN A 167 44.59 18.26 -3.36
N VAL A 168 44.61 16.94 -3.19
CA VAL A 168 43.74 16.23 -2.23
C VAL A 168 44.16 16.56 -0.79
N CYS A 169 45.45 16.52 -0.47
CA CYS A 169 45.95 16.81 0.88
C CYS A 169 45.70 18.27 1.32
N ASN A 170 45.75 19.22 0.39
CA ASN A 170 45.53 20.64 0.69
C ASN A 170 44.05 21.00 0.90
N SER A 171 43.13 20.02 0.89
CA SER A 171 41.68 20.22 1.04
C SER A 171 41.06 21.23 0.07
N VAL A 172 41.76 21.55 -1.02
CA VAL A 172 41.18 22.31 -2.15
C VAL A 172 40.13 21.46 -2.87
N TYR A 173 40.21 20.13 -2.69
CA TYR A 173 39.19 19.15 -3.03
C TYR A 173 39.00 18.21 -1.84
N SER A 174 37.82 18.25 -1.21
CA SER A 174 37.48 17.30 -0.14
C SER A 174 37.08 15.97 -0.79
N PHE A 175 37.97 14.97 -0.75
CA PHE A 175 37.66 13.61 -1.17
C PHE A 175 38.09 12.63 -0.10
N VAL A 176 37.09 12.10 0.61
CA VAL A 176 37.22 10.85 1.33
C VAL A 176 36.90 9.75 0.32
N PHE A 177 37.89 9.08 -0.25
CA PHE A 177 37.80 7.64 -0.53
C PHE A 177 39.20 7.02 -0.68
N PHE A 178 39.35 5.91 0.04
CA PHE A 178 40.50 5.05 0.18
C PHE A 178 41.12 4.63 -1.16
N PHE A 179 42.40 4.92 -1.35
CA PHE A 179 43.32 3.99 -2.01
C PHE A 179 44.44 3.65 -1.03
N ARG A 180 44.17 2.65 -0.21
CA ARG A 180 45.19 1.91 0.53
C ARG A 180 44.84 0.44 0.36
N TYR A 181 45.29 -0.13 -0.76
CA TYR A 181 45.62 -1.53 -1.00
C TYR A 181 45.73 -1.77 -2.51
N LEU A 182 46.93 -1.57 -3.05
CA LEU A 182 47.56 -2.40 -4.07
C LEU A 182 49.07 -2.38 -3.79
#